data_AF-X1K5M6-F1
#
_entry.id   AF-X1K5M6-F1
#
_cell.length_a   1.000
_cell.length_b   1.000
_cell.length_c   1.000
_cell.angle_alpha   90.00
_cell.angle_beta   90.00
_cell.angle_gamma   90.00
#
_symmetry.space_group_name_H-M   'P 1'
#
loop_
_entity.id
_entity.type
_entity.pdbx_description
1 polymer ?
#
loop_
_entity_poly.entity_id
_entity_poly.type
_entity_poly.pdbx_seq_one_letter_code
_entity_poly.pdbx_strand_id
1 'polypeptide(L)' 'MKKKKAKMGRPPLKVKDRRTKIVTLRLKPSERKGLEKDAKAKGLSLSNYLLECWQKARQ' A
#
# COMPACT_ATOMS: atom_id res chain seq x y z
N MET A 1 26.76 -15.74 -22.32
CA MET A 1 26.03 -15.21 -21.14
C MET A 1 25.98 -13.68 -21.20
N LYS A 2 24.80 -13.06 -21.41
CA LYS A 2 24.68 -11.58 -21.46
C LYS A 2 24.87 -11.01 -20.05
N LYS A 3 25.97 -10.29 -19.81
CA LYS A 3 26.21 -9.52 -18.58
C LYS A 3 25.11 -8.46 -18.44
N LYS A 4 24.29 -8.54 -17.37
CA LYS A 4 23.27 -7.54 -17.06
C LYS A 4 23.96 -6.20 -16.79
N LYS A 5 23.64 -5.16 -17.57
CA LYS A 5 24.14 -3.80 -17.36
C LYS A 5 23.82 -3.37 -15.92
N ALA A 6 24.83 -2.96 -15.16
CA ALA A 6 24.66 -2.37 -13.83
C ALA A 6 23.78 -1.13 -13.98
N LYS A 7 22.59 -1.16 -13.35
CA LYS A 7 21.64 -0.05 -13.38
C LYS A 7 22.28 1.11 -12.60
N MET A 8 22.77 2.14 -13.30
CA MET A 8 23.46 3.31 -12.74
C MET A 8 22.47 4.22 -11.98
N GLY A 9 21.93 3.74 -10.86
CA GLY A 9 21.04 4.48 -9.96
C GLY A 9 21.29 4.11 -8.51
N ARG A 10 20.70 4.85 -7.55
CA ARG A 10 20.82 4.52 -6.11
C ARG A 10 20.47 3.04 -5.89
N PRO A 11 21.32 2.26 -5.21
CA PRO A 11 21.01 0.88 -4.87
C PRO A 11 19.66 0.81 -4.13
N PRO A 12 18.82 -0.21 -4.41
CA PRO A 12 17.60 -0.39 -3.66
C PRO A 12 17.91 -0.53 -2.18
N LEU A 13 17.10 0.11 -1.32
CA LEU A 13 17.24 0.01 0.13
C LEU A 13 17.15 -1.45 0.57
N LYS A 14 18.02 -1.83 1.52
CA LYS A 14 17.93 -3.12 2.19
C LYS A 14 16.59 -3.21 2.91
N VAL A 15 16.05 -4.42 3.03
CA VAL A 15 14.73 -4.65 3.65
C VAL A 15 14.64 -4.06 5.06
N LYS A 16 15.74 -4.13 5.83
CA LYS A 16 15.85 -3.58 7.19
C LYS A 16 15.72 -2.06 7.27
N ASP A 17 16.06 -1.35 6.20
CA ASP A 17 16.06 0.12 6.15
C ASP A 17 14.71 0.68 5.64
N ARG A 18 13.76 -0.18 5.27
CA ARG A 18 12.43 0.23 4.80
C ARG A 18 11.59 0.71 5.97
N ARG A 19 11.21 1.99 5.94
CA ARG A 19 10.31 2.61 6.94
C ARG A 19 8.83 2.27 6.71
N THR A 20 8.50 1.66 5.57
CA THR A 20 7.15 1.27 5.19
C THR A 20 6.93 -0.22 5.43
N LYS A 21 5.74 -0.57 5.92
CA LYS A 21 5.27 -1.96 5.98
C LYS A 21 4.27 -2.19 4.84
N ILE A 22 4.43 -3.31 4.15
CA ILE A 22 3.45 -3.79 3.17
C ILE A 22 2.54 -4.75 3.93
N VAL A 23 1.23 -4.52 3.85
CA VAL A 23 0.21 -5.34 4.51
C VAL A 23 -0.76 -5.84 3.45
N THR A 24 -1.11 -7.12 3.54
CA THR A 24 -2.11 -7.74 2.68
C THR A 24 -3.37 -8.00 3.49
N LEU A 25 -4.50 -7.42 3.07
CA LEU A 25 -5.80 -7.63 3.68
C LEU A 25 -6.60 -8.64 2.85
N ARG A 26 -7.20 -9.62 3.51
CA ARG A 26 -8.16 -10.53 2.88
C ARG A 26 -9.56 -9.96 3.08
N LEU A 27 -10.22 -9.66 1.98
CA LEU A 27 -11.57 -9.09 1.95
C LEU A 27 -12.44 -9.91 1.01
N LYS A 28 -13.73 -10.01 1.30
CA LYS A 28 -14.71 -10.51 0.33
C LYS A 28 -14.88 -9.48 -0.79
N PRO A 29 -15.25 -9.92 -2.01
CA PRO A 29 -15.47 -9.00 -3.13
C PRO A 29 -16.54 -7.92 -2.84
N SER A 30 -17.59 -8.26 -2.08
CA SER A 30 -18.64 -7.32 -1.68
C SER A 30 -18.14 -6.23 -0.74
N GLU A 31 -17.35 -6.60 0.26
CA GLU A 31 -16.75 -5.67 1.24
C GLU A 31 -15.80 -4.70 0.54
N ARG A 32 -14.96 -5.21 -0.37
CA ARG A 32 -14.07 -4.38 -1.16
C ARG A 32 -14.83 -3.33 -1.98
N LYS A 33 -15.92 -3.72 -2.65
CA LYS A 33 -16.77 -2.79 -3.41
C LYS A 33 -17.39 -1.71 -2.54
N GLY A 34 -17.80 -2.04 -1.31
CA GLY A 34 -18.28 -1.07 -0.33
C GLY A 34 -17.20 -0.05 0.02
N LEU A 35 -16.02 -0.54 0.41
CA LEU A 35 -14.88 0.31 0.79
C LEU A 35 -14.42 1.21 -0.37
N GLU A 36 -14.42 0.73 -1.60
CA GLU A 36 -14.07 1.54 -2.78
C GLU A 36 -15.08 2.67 -3.02
N LYS A 37 -16.38 2.43 -2.79
CA LYS A 37 -17.40 3.49 -2.86
C LYS A 37 -17.18 4.53 -1.77
N ASP A 38 -16.94 4.10 -0.54
CA ASP A 38 -16.72 5.01 0.60
C ASP A 38 -15.44 5.84 0.42
N ALA A 39 -14.37 5.22 -0.08
CA ALA A 39 -13.13 5.90 -0.40
C ALA A 39 -13.35 6.95 -1.49
N LYS A 40 -14.09 6.60 -2.56
CA LYS A 40 -14.43 7.52 -3.64
C LYS A 40 -15.29 8.69 -3.16
N ALA A 41 -16.26 8.44 -2.28
CA ALA A 41 -17.10 9.49 -1.69
C ALA A 41 -16.28 10.52 -0.90
N LYS A 42 -15.16 10.10 -0.30
CA LYS A 42 -14.23 10.98 0.41
C LYS A 42 -13.10 11.54 -0.48
N GLY A 43 -13.08 11.21 -1.78
CA GLY A 43 -12.01 11.62 -2.69
C GLY A 43 -10.65 10.97 -2.41
N LEU A 44 -10.63 9.84 -1.69
CA LEU A 44 -9.41 9.14 -1.30
C LEU A 44 -9.20 7.89 -2.15
N SER A 45 -7.94 7.47 -2.26
CA SER A 45 -7.64 6.09 -2.69
C SER A 45 -8.06 5.11 -1.59
N LEU A 46 -8.40 3.87 -1.98
CA LEU A 46 -8.78 2.82 -1.04
C LEU A 46 -7.71 2.61 0.07
N SER A 47 -6.42 2.63 -0.31
CA SER A 47 -5.32 2.46 0.64
C SER A 47 -5.22 3.60 1.65
N ASN A 48 -5.40 4.85 1.22
CA ASN A 48 -5.38 6.01 2.13
C ASN A 48 -6.60 6.01 3.05
N TYR A 49 -7.77 5.68 2.51
CA TYR A 49 -8.99 5.52 3.29
C TYR A 49 -8.81 4.48 4.41
N LEU A 50 -8.24 3.31 4.07
CA LEU A 50 -7.97 2.26 5.05
C LEU A 50 -6.94 2.69 6.10
N LEU A 51 -5.92 3.44 5.71
CA LEU A 51 -4.92 3.97 6.63
C LEU A 51 -5.54 4.96 7.63
N GLU A 52 -6.40 5.87 7.18
CA GLU A 52 -7.12 6.80 8.04
C GLU A 52 -8.06 6.08 9.01
N CYS A 53 -8.82 5.10 8.52
CA CYS A 53 -9.70 4.28 9.35
C CYS A 53 -8.89 3.53 10.42
N TRP A 54 -7.73 2.98 10.06
CA TRP A 54 -6.85 2.31 11.02
C TRP A 54 -6.28 3.26 12.06
N GLN A 55 -5.85 4.47 11.66
CA GLN A 55 -5.35 5.49 12.59
C GLN A 55 -6.43 5.90 13.59
N LYS A 56 -7.68 6.07 13.13
CA LYS A 56 -8.83 6.39 14.00
C LYS A 56 -9.17 5.27 14.96
N ALA A 57 -9.18 4.02 14.50
CA ALA A 57 -9.48 2.85 15.33
C ALA A 57 -8.39 2.52 16.36
N ARG A 58 -7.21 3.12 16.22
CA ARG A 58 -6.08 2.95 17.15
C ARG A 58 -6.05 3.95 18.29
N GLN A 59 -6.80 5.05 18.19
CA GLN A 59 -7.05 5.99 19.29
C GLN A 59 -8.14 5.44 20.19
#